data_AF-A0A965VBJ2-F1
#
_entry.id   AF-A0A965VBJ2-F1
#
_cell.length_a   1.000
_cell.length_b   1.000
_cell.length_c   1.000
_cell.angle_alpha   90.00
_cell.angle_beta   90.00
_cell.angle_gamma   90.00
#
_symmetry.space_group_name_H-M   'P 1'
#
loop_
_entity.id
_entity.type
_entity.pdbx_description
1 polymer ?
#
loop_
_entity_poly.entity_id
_entity_poly.type
_entity_poly.pdbx_seq_one_letter_code
_entity_poly.pdbx_strand_id
1 'polypeptide(L)'
;MRVLKLSKTKFRGRSVPMRTSNFLLMTLISTLAGCASVNITSKPPAADVILAVPGQENGKLLGKTPLQQNLSEITKLSNRSTIVVTLKKAGYRSQNFVIPNLGGGKLEIEANLLPIGSDDSADINVAVRYLLEAEKYIIEKNFKEALKALEKSRASNPNIAAAYTFEGTIYMLQNQSEKAREAFYKALALDPQDTEVRALLAETGGNADAPAAGKGKGRGKR
;
A
#
# COMPACT_ATOMS: atom_id res chain seq x y z
N MET A 1 -27.57 -45.31 -33.98
CA MET A 1 -27.55 -46.51 -33.10
C MET A 1 -26.35 -47.38 -33.47
N ARG A 2 -25.68 -48.00 -32.47
CA ARG A 2 -25.15 -49.39 -32.42
C ARG A 2 -24.65 -50.06 -33.75
N VAL A 3 -23.52 -50.78 -33.83
CA VAL A 3 -22.58 -51.30 -32.79
C VAL A 3 -21.33 -51.97 -33.43
N LEU A 4 -20.26 -52.14 -32.62
CA LEU A 4 -19.10 -53.06 -32.77
C LEU A 4 -18.24 -53.11 -34.05
N LYS A 5 -16.91 -52.99 -33.83
CA LYS A 5 -15.92 -53.92 -34.42
C LYS A 5 -14.77 -54.16 -33.43
N LEU A 6 -14.66 -55.41 -32.95
CA LEU A 6 -13.50 -55.94 -32.23
C LEU A 6 -12.62 -56.71 -33.23
N SER A 7 -11.31 -56.47 -33.26
CA SER A 7 -10.35 -57.51 -33.70
C SER A 7 -8.89 -57.23 -33.32
N LYS A 8 -8.33 -58.16 -32.54
CA LYS A 8 -6.97 -58.73 -32.64
C LYS A 8 -5.75 -57.78 -32.59
N THR A 9 -5.15 -57.77 -31.41
CA THR A 9 -3.73 -58.09 -31.18
C THR A 9 -2.83 -58.32 -32.42
N LYS A 10 -1.74 -57.55 -32.51
CA LYS A 10 -0.51 -58.00 -33.17
C LYS A 10 0.73 -57.46 -32.45
N PHE A 11 1.54 -58.38 -31.93
CA PHE A 11 2.77 -58.09 -31.20
C PHE A 11 3.91 -57.84 -32.20
N ARG A 12 4.66 -56.74 -32.04
CA ARG A 12 6.01 -56.59 -32.63
C ARG A 12 6.76 -55.48 -31.89
N GLY A 13 7.77 -55.88 -31.12
CA GLY A 13 8.60 -54.92 -30.37
C GLY A 13 9.67 -54.25 -31.24
N ARG A 14 10.05 -53.03 -30.85
CA ARG A 14 11.41 -52.50 -30.98
C ARG A 14 11.77 -51.72 -29.71
N SER A 15 12.94 -52.04 -29.17
CA SER A 15 13.77 -51.29 -28.21
C SER A 15 14.10 -49.87 -28.73
N VAL A 16 14.56 -48.84 -28.00
CA VAL A 16 14.92 -48.51 -26.58
C VAL A 16 15.15 -46.95 -26.56
N PRO A 17 15.06 -46.15 -25.44
CA PRO A 17 15.54 -46.42 -24.07
C PRO A 17 14.61 -45.96 -22.90
N MET A 18 15.21 -45.76 -21.72
CA MET A 18 14.73 -45.33 -20.40
C MET A 18 14.45 -43.82 -20.20
N ARG A 19 13.89 -43.52 -19.00
CA ARG A 19 13.72 -42.22 -18.26
C ARG A 19 12.52 -41.36 -18.71
N THR A 20 11.52 -41.03 -17.86
CA THR A 20 11.36 -41.22 -16.40
C THR A 20 9.91 -41.53 -15.97
N SER A 21 9.74 -42.67 -15.28
CA SER A 21 8.90 -42.86 -14.08
C SER A 21 7.55 -42.11 -13.96
N ASN A 22 6.50 -42.63 -14.62
CA ASN A 22 5.15 -42.52 -14.08
C ASN A 22 4.99 -43.59 -12.97
N PHE A 23 5.12 -43.19 -11.70
CA PHE A 23 4.87 -44.07 -10.57
C PHE A 23 3.55 -43.70 -9.88
N LEU A 24 2.55 -44.56 -10.07
CA LEU A 24 1.31 -44.53 -9.31
C LEU A 24 1.58 -45.20 -7.97
N LEU A 25 1.63 -44.44 -6.87
CA LEU A 25 1.75 -45.03 -5.54
C LEU A 25 0.85 -44.33 -4.52
N MET A 26 -0.26 -45.02 -4.25
CA MET A 26 -1.00 -45.15 -2.99
C MET A 26 -1.18 -43.92 -2.09
N THR A 27 -2.46 -43.65 -1.85
CA THR A 27 -2.98 -42.91 -0.70
C THR A 27 -2.38 -43.40 0.62
N LEU A 28 -1.39 -42.67 1.15
CA LEU A 28 -0.99 -42.82 2.53
C LEU A 28 -1.96 -41.99 3.40
N ILE A 29 -3.04 -42.63 3.87
CA ILE A 29 -3.85 -42.10 4.98
C ILE A 29 -3.04 -42.32 6.27
N SER A 30 -1.92 -41.61 6.39
CA SER A 30 -1.14 -41.56 7.62
C SER A 30 -1.80 -40.55 8.55
N THR A 31 -2.63 -41.06 9.45
CA THR A 31 -3.07 -40.42 10.71
C THR A 31 -3.30 -38.92 10.61
N LEU A 32 -4.56 -38.52 10.43
CA LEU A 32 -4.98 -37.12 10.56
C LEU A 32 -4.96 -36.67 12.04
N ALA A 33 -3.78 -36.69 12.66
CA ALA A 33 -3.47 -35.77 13.74
C ALA A 33 -3.65 -34.38 13.12
N GLY A 34 -4.76 -33.71 13.47
CA GLY A 34 -5.17 -32.46 12.86
C GLY A 34 -4.25 -31.31 13.25
N CYS A 35 -3.03 -31.29 12.72
CA CYS A 35 -2.08 -30.20 12.90
C CYS A 35 -2.70 -28.93 12.33
N ALA A 36 -3.20 -28.09 13.24
CA ALA A 36 -3.65 -26.76 12.90
C ALA A 36 -2.52 -26.04 12.17
N SER A 37 -2.74 -25.67 10.91
CA SER A 37 -1.70 -25.08 10.06
C SER A 37 -2.20 -23.79 9.45
N VAL A 38 -1.33 -22.78 9.43
CA VAL A 38 -1.59 -21.50 8.80
C VAL A 38 -0.71 -21.35 7.57
N ASN A 39 -1.31 -20.98 6.45
CA ASN A 39 -0.63 -20.57 5.23
C ASN A 39 -0.89 -19.09 5.01
N ILE A 40 0.17 -18.29 4.99
CA ILE A 40 0.13 -16.83 4.89
C ILE A 40 0.78 -16.42 3.58
N THR A 41 -0.02 -15.94 2.63
CA THR A 41 0.42 -15.44 1.34
C THR A 41 0.23 -13.92 1.29
N SER A 42 1.00 -13.24 0.42
CA SER A 42 0.77 -11.82 0.17
C SER A 42 1.01 -11.43 -1.28
N LYS A 43 0.31 -10.38 -1.70
CA LYS A 43 0.53 -9.64 -2.93
C LYS A 43 1.02 -8.24 -2.53
N PRO A 44 2.24 -7.82 -2.91
CA PRO A 44 3.32 -8.65 -3.47
C PRO A 44 3.87 -9.70 -2.47
N PRO A 45 4.59 -10.73 -2.95
CA PRO A 45 5.20 -11.77 -2.11
C PRO A 45 6.43 -11.24 -1.35
N ALA A 46 7.03 -12.07 -0.48
CA ALA A 46 8.19 -11.75 0.35
C ALA A 46 7.96 -10.53 1.26
N ALA A 47 6.84 -10.54 1.98
CA ALA A 47 6.56 -9.68 3.12
C ALA A 47 7.01 -10.37 4.41
N ASP A 48 7.61 -9.64 5.34
CA ASP A 48 8.01 -10.12 6.65
C ASP A 48 6.76 -10.39 7.52
N VAL A 49 6.68 -11.59 8.10
CA VAL A 49 5.57 -12.03 8.94
C VAL A 49 5.99 -11.94 10.40
N ILE A 50 5.40 -11.02 11.15
CA ILE A 50 5.78 -10.71 12.54
C ILE A 50 4.63 -11.11 13.47
N LEU A 51 4.93 -11.92 14.47
CA LEU A 51 4.04 -12.29 15.56
C LEU A 51 4.10 -11.23 16.67
N ALA A 52 2.95 -10.66 17.05
CA ALA A 52 2.89 -9.84 18.26
C ALA A 52 2.98 -10.73 19.51
N VAL A 53 4.02 -10.53 20.32
CA VAL A 53 4.25 -11.25 21.58
C VAL A 53 4.03 -10.28 22.75
N PRO A 54 3.18 -10.60 23.75
CA PRO A 54 2.98 -9.74 24.91
C PRO A 54 4.31 -9.43 25.62
N GLY A 55 4.59 -8.15 25.88
CA GLY A 55 5.85 -7.71 26.48
C GLY A 55 7.04 -7.56 25.51
N GLN A 56 6.84 -7.72 24.20
CA GLN A 56 7.84 -7.40 23.18
C GLN A 56 7.31 -6.35 22.20
N GLU A 57 7.85 -5.13 22.23
CA GLU A 57 7.38 -4.00 21.41
C GLU A 57 7.41 -4.29 19.90
N ASN A 58 8.43 -4.99 19.43
CA ASN A 58 8.64 -5.30 18.00
C ASN A 58 8.10 -6.68 17.57
N GLY A 59 7.60 -7.49 18.51
CA GLY A 59 7.21 -8.87 18.25
C GLY A 59 8.35 -9.79 17.80
N LYS A 60 7.99 -10.98 17.30
CA LYS A 60 8.91 -12.03 16.81
C LYS A 60 8.73 -12.28 15.32
N LEU A 61 9.80 -12.16 14.53
CA LEU A 61 9.79 -12.54 13.12
C LEU A 61 9.61 -14.06 12.96
N LEU A 62 8.61 -14.48 12.18
CA LEU A 62 8.34 -15.90 11.88
C LEU A 62 8.89 -16.35 10.52
N GLY A 63 9.16 -15.42 9.61
CA GLY A 63 9.61 -15.70 8.25
C GLY A 63 9.14 -14.65 7.24
N LYS A 64 9.15 -14.99 5.95
CA LYS A 64 8.60 -14.17 4.86
C LYS A 64 7.49 -14.92 4.11
N THR A 65 6.55 -14.20 3.52
CA THR A 65 5.49 -14.79 2.68
C THR A 65 6.02 -15.30 1.32
N PRO A 66 5.46 -16.40 0.75
CA PRO A 66 4.47 -17.28 1.36
C PRO A 66 5.07 -18.09 2.53
N LEU A 67 4.36 -18.14 3.65
CA LEU A 67 4.81 -18.79 4.89
C LEU A 67 3.81 -19.85 5.32
N GLN A 68 4.27 -21.08 5.50
CA GLN A 68 3.48 -22.17 6.10
C GLN A 68 4.07 -22.52 7.48
N GLN A 69 3.23 -22.49 8.51
CA GLN A 69 3.62 -22.69 9.91
C GLN A 69 2.58 -23.52 10.67
N ASN A 70 3.02 -24.17 11.76
CA ASN A 70 2.12 -24.91 12.65
C ASN A 70 1.53 -23.96 13.70
N LEU A 71 0.20 -23.88 13.78
CA LEU A 71 -0.51 -22.98 14.68
C LEU A 71 -0.25 -23.34 16.16
N SER A 72 0.00 -24.62 16.45
CA SER A 72 0.37 -25.12 17.80
C SER A 72 1.77 -24.71 18.25
N GLU A 73 2.63 -24.22 17.34
CA GLU A 73 3.94 -23.64 17.68
C GLU A 73 3.83 -22.13 17.87
N ILE A 74 3.04 -21.45 17.05
CA ILE A 74 2.78 -20.00 17.16
C ILE A 74 1.98 -19.67 18.44
N THR A 75 0.97 -20.47 18.80
CA THR A 75 0.13 -20.27 20.00
C THR A 75 0.92 -20.35 21.31
N LYS A 76 1.90 -21.27 21.41
CA LYS A 76 2.83 -21.37 22.56
C LYS A 76 3.64 -20.10 22.80
N LEU A 77 3.79 -19.24 21.79
CA LEU A 77 4.56 -18.00 21.86
C LEU A 77 3.71 -16.78 22.25
N SER A 78 2.37 -16.85 22.15
CA SER A 78 1.47 -15.71 22.43
C SER A 78 0.62 -15.84 23.69
N ASN A 79 0.44 -17.06 24.23
CA ASN A 79 -0.39 -17.35 25.42
C ASN A 79 -1.82 -16.74 25.37
N ARG A 80 -2.41 -16.66 24.17
CA ARG A 80 -3.73 -16.05 23.94
C ARG A 80 -4.66 -16.94 23.11
N SER A 81 -5.97 -16.75 23.29
CA SER A 81 -7.02 -17.28 22.42
C SER A 81 -7.00 -16.67 21.01
N THR A 82 -6.34 -15.52 20.84
CA THR A 82 -6.10 -14.88 19.55
C THR A 82 -4.62 -14.52 19.38
N ILE A 83 -4.10 -14.81 18.20
CA ILE A 83 -2.77 -14.45 17.73
C ILE A 83 -2.93 -13.19 16.87
N VAL A 84 -2.08 -12.18 17.05
CA VAL A 84 -2.00 -11.04 16.12
C VAL A 84 -0.74 -11.21 15.28
N VAL A 85 -0.91 -11.23 13.95
CA VAL A 85 0.18 -11.30 12.98
C VAL A 85 0.18 -10.04 12.14
N THR A 86 1.30 -9.34 12.10
CA THR A 86 1.53 -8.18 11.25
C THR A 86 2.37 -8.60 10.05
N LEU A 87 1.87 -8.35 8.84
CA LEU A 87 2.70 -8.40 7.64
C LEU A 87 3.28 -7.01 7.39
N LYS A 88 4.61 -6.94 7.25
CA LYS A 88 5.35 -5.74 6.85
C LYS A 88 6.12 -6.00 5.57
N LYS A 89 6.21 -5.00 4.69
CA LYS A 89 7.12 -5.05 3.54
C LYS A 89 7.55 -3.64 3.20
N ALA A 90 8.84 -3.45 2.90
CA ALA A 90 9.35 -2.15 2.46
C ALA A 90 8.56 -1.64 1.24
N GLY A 91 8.00 -0.43 1.34
CA GLY A 91 7.16 0.18 0.31
C GLY A 91 5.68 -0.25 0.32
N TYR A 92 5.19 -0.97 1.33
CA TYR A 92 3.79 -1.42 1.41
C TYR A 92 3.18 -1.22 2.81
N ARG A 93 1.89 -0.89 2.86
CA ARG A 93 1.16 -0.63 4.10
C ARG A 93 1.14 -1.91 4.95
N SER A 94 1.49 -1.78 6.23
CA SER A 94 1.49 -2.93 7.14
C SER A 94 0.06 -3.38 7.42
N GLN A 95 -0.20 -4.69 7.35
CA GLN A 95 -1.53 -5.24 7.55
C GLN A 95 -1.53 -6.19 8.76
N ASN A 96 -2.46 -5.95 9.69
CA ASN A 96 -2.64 -6.75 10.90
C ASN A 96 -3.77 -7.76 10.70
N PHE A 97 -3.52 -9.01 11.06
CA PHE A 97 -4.48 -10.10 11.04
C PHE A 97 -4.65 -10.65 12.45
N VAL A 98 -5.91 -10.77 12.89
CA VAL A 98 -6.25 -11.44 14.15
C VAL A 98 -6.66 -12.88 13.82
N ILE A 99 -5.83 -13.82 14.24
CA ILE A 99 -6.01 -15.25 14.01
C ILE A 99 -6.59 -15.88 15.30
N PRO A 100 -7.83 -16.40 15.28
CA PRO A 100 -8.35 -17.16 16.41
C PRO A 100 -7.60 -18.50 16.53
N ASN A 101 -7.35 -18.94 17.77
CA ASN A 101 -6.81 -20.26 18.07
C ASN A 101 -7.90 -21.33 17.88
N LEU A 102 -8.14 -21.71 16.62
CA LEU A 102 -8.96 -22.84 16.25
C LEU A 102 -8.12 -24.11 16.46
N GLY A 103 -8.46 -24.93 17.45
CA GLY A 103 -7.65 -26.09 17.90
C GLY A 103 -7.44 -27.22 16.88
N GLY A 104 -7.94 -27.06 15.65
CA GLY A 104 -7.70 -27.92 14.50
C GLY A 104 -8.18 -27.23 13.22
N GLY A 105 -7.56 -27.55 12.09
CA GLY A 105 -7.95 -27.06 10.76
C GLY A 105 -6.84 -26.35 9.97
N LYS A 106 -7.13 -26.05 8.70
CA LYS A 106 -6.24 -25.28 7.82
C LYS A 106 -6.76 -23.86 7.71
N LEU A 107 -5.94 -22.87 8.06
CA LEU A 107 -6.24 -21.45 7.86
C LEU A 107 -5.41 -20.91 6.70
N GLU A 108 -6.06 -20.23 5.77
CA GLU A 108 -5.40 -19.55 4.65
C GLU A 108 -5.64 -18.05 4.79
N ILE A 109 -4.56 -17.28 4.75
CA ILE A 109 -4.57 -15.82 4.83
C ILE A 109 -3.93 -15.30 3.55
N GLU A 110 -4.69 -14.58 2.74
CA GLU A 110 -4.18 -13.85 1.59
C GLU A 110 -4.22 -12.35 1.89
N ALA A 111 -3.03 -11.75 2.01
CA ALA A 111 -2.89 -10.31 2.23
C ALA A 111 -2.66 -9.57 0.92
N ASN A 112 -3.57 -8.67 0.55
CA ASN A 112 -3.30 -7.70 -0.51
C ASN A 112 -2.68 -6.44 0.10
N LEU A 113 -1.35 -6.44 0.22
CA LEU A 113 -0.62 -5.31 0.76
C LEU A 113 -0.66 -4.19 -0.28
N LEU A 114 -1.40 -3.12 0.02
CA LEU A 114 -1.40 -1.92 -0.81
C LEU A 114 -0.01 -1.29 -0.75
N PRO A 115 0.54 -0.79 -1.88
CA PRO A 115 1.74 0.01 -1.83
C PRO A 115 1.52 1.18 -0.87
N ILE A 116 2.57 1.54 -0.13
CA ILE A 116 2.66 2.88 0.43
C ILE A 116 2.66 3.80 -0.78
N GLY A 117 1.61 4.61 -0.92
CA GLY A 117 1.65 5.77 -1.81
C GLY A 117 2.84 6.65 -1.40
N SER A 118 3.31 7.54 -2.27
CA SER A 118 4.56 8.32 -2.09
C SER A 118 4.50 9.39 -0.98
N ASP A 119 3.96 9.05 0.18
CA ASP A 119 3.13 9.91 1.02
C ASP A 119 3.21 9.50 2.52
N ASP A 120 3.00 8.20 2.84
CA ASP A 120 2.78 7.77 4.23
C ASP A 120 4.04 7.74 5.13
N SER A 121 5.26 7.89 4.59
CA SER A 121 6.50 7.56 5.34
C SER A 121 7.48 8.70 5.59
N ALA A 122 7.19 9.90 5.11
CA ALA A 122 7.91 11.11 5.50
C ALA A 122 7.09 11.86 6.55
N ASP A 123 7.13 11.29 7.76
CA ASP A 123 6.43 11.67 8.99
C ASP A 123 5.44 12.85 8.83
N ILE A 124 4.15 12.54 8.67
CA ILE A 124 3.08 13.55 8.56
C ILE A 124 3.15 14.56 9.71
N ASN A 125 3.59 14.13 10.89
CA ASN A 125 3.85 14.97 12.07
C ASN A 125 4.89 16.07 11.81
N VAL A 126 5.96 15.76 11.07
CA VAL A 126 7.02 16.72 10.70
C VAL A 126 6.50 17.69 9.64
N ALA A 127 5.78 17.20 8.64
CA ALA A 127 5.19 18.01 7.59
C ALA A 127 4.10 18.96 8.13
N VAL A 128 3.25 18.48 9.03
CA VAL A 128 2.22 19.27 9.75
C VAL A 128 2.86 20.28 10.70
N ARG A 129 3.94 19.94 11.41
CA ARG A 129 4.70 20.93 12.21
C ARG A 129 5.17 22.10 11.35
N TYR A 130 5.67 21.83 10.14
CA TYR A 130 6.08 22.88 9.20
C TYR A 130 4.89 23.64 8.57
N LEU A 131 3.69 23.05 8.48
CA LEU A 131 2.46 23.77 8.11
C LEU A 131 2.03 24.75 9.18
N LEU A 132 2.04 24.34 10.45
CA LEU A 132 1.72 25.21 11.58
C LEU A 132 2.75 26.35 11.75
N GLU A 133 4.04 26.06 11.48
CA GLU A 133 5.09 27.08 11.39
C GLU A 133 4.80 28.08 10.24
N ALA A 134 4.37 27.59 9.07
CA ALA A 134 4.01 28.44 7.94
C ALA A 134 2.76 29.30 8.23
N GLU A 135 1.70 28.71 8.77
CA GLU A 135 0.45 29.40 9.15
C GLU A 135 0.72 30.53 10.14
N LYS A 136 1.52 30.27 11.19
CA LYS A 136 1.99 31.31 12.10
C LYS A 136 2.67 32.46 11.35
N TYR A 137 3.60 32.16 10.44
CA TYR A 137 4.29 33.19 9.66
C TYR A 137 3.34 33.93 8.68
N ILE A 138 2.26 33.31 8.19
CA ILE A 138 1.23 33.99 7.40
C ILE A 138 0.47 35.00 8.27
N ILE A 139 0.08 34.62 9.48
CA ILE A 139 -0.60 35.51 10.45
C ILE A 139 0.31 36.70 10.83
N GLU A 140 1.61 36.45 11.02
CA GLU A 140 2.63 37.49 11.24
C GLU A 140 2.96 38.32 9.98
N LYS A 141 2.34 38.01 8.82
CA LYS A 141 2.63 38.58 7.48
C LYS A 141 4.09 38.40 7.01
N ASN A 142 4.84 37.50 7.64
CA ASN A 142 6.21 37.13 7.26
C ASN A 142 6.21 36.07 6.15
N PHE A 143 5.70 36.44 4.98
CA PHE A 143 5.50 35.54 3.85
C PHE A 143 6.78 34.84 3.37
N LYS A 144 7.96 35.42 3.60
CA LYS A 144 9.25 34.83 3.20
C LYS A 144 9.58 33.60 4.03
N GLU A 145 9.41 33.66 5.35
CA GLU A 145 9.65 32.51 6.22
C GLU A 145 8.48 31.51 6.13
N ALA A 146 7.25 31.98 5.89
CA ALA A 146 6.11 31.10 5.58
C ALA A 146 6.39 30.20 4.36
N LEU A 147 6.82 30.76 3.23
CA LEU A 147 7.14 29.98 2.02
C LEU A 147 8.27 28.96 2.25
N LYS A 148 9.29 29.28 3.06
CA LYS A 148 10.32 28.31 3.46
C LYS A 148 9.76 27.19 4.34
N ALA A 149 8.86 27.50 5.27
CA ALA A 149 8.21 26.48 6.09
C ALA A 149 7.32 25.56 5.22
N LEU A 150 6.59 26.11 4.24
CA LEU A 150 5.87 25.30 3.24
C LEU A 150 6.81 24.44 2.37
N GLU A 151 7.99 24.95 2.00
CA GLU A 151 9.02 24.18 1.31
C GLU A 151 9.51 23.00 2.17
N LYS A 152 9.84 23.22 3.45
CA LYS A 152 10.19 22.14 4.39
C LYS A 152 9.05 21.14 4.58
N SER A 153 7.80 21.61 4.62
CA SER A 153 6.61 20.75 4.71
C SER A 153 6.51 19.83 3.50
N ARG A 154 6.60 20.38 2.28
CA ARG A 154 6.57 19.62 1.01
C ARG A 154 7.77 18.71 0.81
N ALA A 155 8.95 19.12 1.28
CA ALA A 155 10.14 18.28 1.29
C ALA A 155 10.06 17.14 2.31
N SER A 156 9.20 17.29 3.33
CA SER A 156 8.78 16.20 4.21
C SER A 156 7.71 15.39 3.47
N ASN A 157 6.44 15.82 3.47
CA ASN A 157 5.37 15.18 2.72
C ASN A 157 4.96 16.03 1.50
N PRO A 158 5.16 15.55 0.26
CA PRO A 158 4.88 16.31 -0.97
C PRO A 158 3.39 16.43 -1.34
N ASN A 159 2.53 15.66 -0.69
CA ASN A 159 1.13 15.43 -1.05
C ASN A 159 0.13 16.11 -0.11
N ILE A 160 0.57 16.91 0.87
CA ILE A 160 -0.37 17.67 1.70
C ILE A 160 -0.95 18.84 0.89
N ALA A 161 -2.22 18.72 0.51
CA ALA A 161 -2.97 19.75 -0.22
C ALA A 161 -2.86 21.14 0.44
N ALA A 162 -3.01 21.20 1.78
CA ALA A 162 -2.91 22.43 2.56
C ALA A 162 -1.58 23.20 2.37
N ALA A 163 -0.48 22.52 2.03
CA ALA A 163 0.79 23.20 1.74
C ALA A 163 0.72 24.06 0.47
N TYR A 164 -0.08 23.64 -0.50
CA TYR A 164 -0.35 24.40 -1.72
C TYR A 164 -1.48 25.41 -1.52
N THR A 165 -2.48 25.12 -0.68
CA THR A 165 -3.49 26.09 -0.26
C THR A 165 -2.85 27.30 0.41
N PHE A 166 -1.99 27.10 1.42
CA PHE A 166 -1.27 28.18 2.09
C PHE A 166 -0.32 28.94 1.16
N GLU A 167 0.35 28.27 0.21
CA GLU A 167 1.15 28.95 -0.82
C GLU A 167 0.26 29.83 -1.73
N GLY A 168 -0.92 29.34 -2.10
CA GLY A 168 -1.90 30.10 -2.87
C GLY A 168 -2.39 31.34 -2.13
N THR A 169 -2.76 31.20 -0.86
CA THR A 169 -3.16 32.30 0.02
C THR A 169 -2.05 33.33 0.20
N ILE A 170 -0.79 32.91 0.38
CA ILE A 170 0.36 33.84 0.39
C ILE A 170 0.44 34.63 -0.91
N TYR A 171 0.28 33.98 -2.07
CA TYR A 171 0.32 34.69 -3.35
C TYR A 171 -0.89 35.62 -3.55
N MET A 172 -2.10 35.29 -3.05
CA MET A 172 -3.22 36.23 -3.01
C MET A 172 -2.90 37.48 -2.17
N LEU A 173 -2.38 37.28 -0.95
CA LEU A 173 -1.98 38.38 -0.05
C LEU A 173 -0.85 39.25 -0.63
N GLN A 174 -0.07 38.72 -1.58
CA GLN A 174 0.95 39.44 -2.34
C GLN A 174 0.45 39.99 -3.69
N ASN A 175 -0.85 39.94 -4.00
CA ASN A 175 -1.45 40.33 -5.27
C ASN A 175 -0.89 39.59 -6.52
N GLN A 176 -0.41 38.35 -6.33
CA GLN A 176 0.15 37.49 -7.38
C GLN A 176 -0.85 36.41 -7.82
N SER A 177 -2.04 36.84 -8.26
CA SER A 177 -3.20 35.97 -8.55
C SER A 177 -2.91 34.81 -9.51
N GLU A 178 -2.04 34.98 -10.50
CA GLU A 178 -1.61 33.89 -11.40
C GLU A 178 -0.91 32.76 -10.66
N LYS A 179 0.01 33.08 -9.74
CA LYS A 179 0.72 32.08 -8.93
C LYS A 179 -0.19 31.46 -7.87
N ALA A 180 -1.11 32.26 -7.33
CA ALA A 180 -2.13 31.75 -6.42
C ALA A 180 -2.98 30.66 -7.10
N ARG A 181 -3.44 30.93 -8.33
CA ARG A 181 -4.17 29.99 -9.16
C ARG A 181 -3.37 28.71 -9.44
N GLU A 182 -2.09 28.83 -9.83
CA GLU A 182 -1.20 27.66 -10.00
C GLU A 182 -1.04 26.81 -8.73
N ALA A 183 -1.05 27.43 -7.55
CA ALA A 183 -0.95 26.72 -6.28
C ALA A 183 -2.28 26.04 -5.90
N PHE A 184 -3.42 26.73 -6.02
CA PHE A 184 -4.74 26.15 -5.77
C PHE A 184 -5.07 24.99 -6.72
N TYR A 185 -4.64 25.04 -7.99
CA TYR A 185 -4.77 23.88 -8.88
C TYR A 185 -3.96 22.65 -8.41
N LYS A 186 -2.82 22.83 -7.77
CA LYS A 186 -2.05 21.72 -7.17
C LYS A 186 -2.73 21.20 -5.91
N ALA A 187 -3.32 22.07 -5.10
CA ALA A 187 -4.13 21.68 -3.95
C ALA A 187 -5.33 20.81 -4.39
N LEU A 188 -6.11 21.26 -5.38
CA LEU A 188 -7.24 20.47 -5.93
C LEU A 188 -6.83 19.18 -6.66
N ALA A 189 -5.59 19.08 -7.14
CA ALA A 189 -5.07 17.84 -7.69
C ALA A 189 -4.77 16.78 -6.61
N LEU A 190 -4.61 17.21 -5.35
CA LEU A 190 -4.35 16.35 -4.19
C LEU A 190 -5.63 16.09 -3.39
N ASP A 191 -6.45 17.11 -3.16
CA ASP A 191 -7.81 16.99 -2.65
C ASP A 191 -8.84 17.64 -3.60
N PRO A 192 -9.43 16.86 -4.53
CA PRO A 192 -10.46 17.37 -5.45
C PRO A 192 -11.77 17.80 -4.77
N GLN A 193 -12.01 17.45 -3.50
CA GLN A 193 -13.25 17.74 -2.78
C GLN A 193 -13.16 18.98 -1.88
N ASP A 194 -11.98 19.61 -1.77
CA ASP A 194 -11.77 20.82 -0.99
C ASP A 194 -12.62 22.00 -1.51
N THR A 195 -13.73 22.29 -0.82
CA THR A 195 -14.64 23.37 -1.16
C THR A 195 -14.08 24.77 -0.87
N GLU A 196 -13.14 24.88 0.07
CA GLU A 196 -12.50 26.15 0.43
C GLU A 196 -11.53 26.56 -0.67
N VAL A 197 -10.67 25.65 -1.12
CA VAL A 197 -9.75 25.88 -2.26
C VAL A 197 -10.52 26.19 -3.54
N ARG A 198 -11.68 25.57 -3.78
CA ARG A 198 -12.55 25.92 -4.92
C ARG A 198 -13.05 27.37 -4.84
N ALA A 199 -13.41 27.86 -3.65
CA ALA A 199 -13.83 29.25 -3.45
C ALA A 199 -12.65 30.23 -3.64
N LEU A 200 -11.50 29.96 -3.02
CA LEU A 200 -10.27 30.75 -3.19
C LEU A 200 -9.80 30.81 -4.65
N LEU A 201 -9.91 29.68 -5.38
CA LEU A 201 -9.61 29.63 -6.81
C LEU A 201 -10.55 30.55 -7.62
N ALA A 202 -11.84 30.56 -7.32
CA ALA A 202 -12.80 31.46 -7.97
C ALA A 202 -12.50 32.95 -7.68
N GLU A 203 -12.07 33.29 -6.45
CA GLU A 203 -11.61 34.64 -6.10
C GLU A 203 -10.37 35.08 -6.92
N THR A 204 -9.48 34.15 -7.30
CA THR A 204 -8.36 34.43 -8.23
C THR A 204 -8.75 34.50 -9.72
N GLY A 205 -10.05 34.41 -10.02
CA GLY A 205 -10.56 34.32 -11.39
C GLY A 205 -10.27 32.98 -12.07
N GLY A 206 -9.94 31.93 -11.31
CA GLY A 206 -9.77 30.57 -11.80
C GLY A 206 -11.08 29.80 -11.84
N ASN A 207 -11.18 28.81 -12.73
CA ASN A 207 -12.29 27.85 -12.75
C ASN A 207 -11.80 26.50 -12.20
N ALA A 208 -12.49 25.95 -11.21
CA ALA A 208 -12.20 24.64 -10.62
C ALA A 208 -12.38 23.46 -11.60
N ASP A 209 -13.27 23.61 -12.58
CA ASP A 209 -13.53 22.59 -13.60
C ASP A 209 -12.57 22.68 -14.80
N ALA A 210 -11.68 23.68 -14.83
CA ALA A 210 -10.67 23.85 -15.88
C ALA A 210 -9.32 23.26 -15.44
N PRO A 211 -8.64 22.46 -16.27
CA PRO A 211 -7.30 21.97 -15.95
C PRO A 211 -6.29 23.12 -15.87
N ALA A 212 -5.30 23.00 -14.99
CA ALA A 212 -4.24 23.99 -14.81
C ALA A 212 -3.61 24.37 -16.17
N ALA A 213 -3.78 25.63 -16.57
CA ALA A 213 -3.44 26.08 -17.91
C ALA A 213 -1.93 25.93 -18.20
N GLY A 214 -1.58 24.89 -18.98
CA GLY A 214 -0.21 24.59 -19.34
C GLY A 214 0.46 25.77 -20.06
N LYS A 215 1.60 26.22 -19.53
CA LYS A 215 2.41 27.37 -19.98
C LYS A 215 2.33 27.65 -21.48
N GLY A 216 1.57 28.69 -21.84
CA GLY A 216 1.53 29.26 -23.19
C GLY A 216 2.86 29.88 -23.60
N LYS A 217 3.83 29.07 -24.06
CA LYS A 217 5.00 29.56 -24.81
C LYS A 217 4.55 29.93 -26.22
N GLY A 218 4.75 31.19 -26.61
CA GLY A 218 4.74 31.57 -28.03
C GLY A 218 3.84 32.75 -28.40
N ARG A 219 4.08 33.94 -27.84
CA ARG A 219 3.73 35.20 -28.54
C ARG A 219 4.68 35.37 -29.73
N GLY A 220 4.41 34.65 -30.81
CA GLY A 220 5.04 34.85 -32.11
C GLY A 220 4.52 36.12 -32.76
N LYS A 221 5.14 37.28 -32.46
CA LYS A 221 5.02 38.46 -33.31
C LYS A 221 5.93 38.27 -34.52
N ARG A 222 5.36 37.98 -35.69
CA ARG A 222 5.77 38.50 -37.01
C ARG A 222 4.75 38.09 -38.07
#